data_AF-A0A967BSB5-F1
#
_entry.id   AF-A0A967BSB5-F1
#
_cell.length_a   1.000
_cell.length_b   1.000
_cell.length_c   1.000
_cell.angle_alpha   90.00
_cell.angle_beta   90.00
_cell.angle_gamma   90.00
#
_symmetry.space_group_name_H-M   'P 1'
#
loop_
_entity.id
_entity.type
_entity.pdbx_description
1 polymer ?
#
loop_
_entity_poly.entity_id
_entity_poly.type
_entity_poly.pdbx_seq_one_letter_code
_entity_poly.pdbx_strand_id
1 'polypeptide(L)'
;MKTRTGSIFLSALLSLCAVLLATNTWAADKVTPAEARKIAREAYIFNYPLVMMYRTMYLQAIDSKSRSYSGGFGKWLRLGTSSPKDTDIVSPNNDTPYSYAWVDLRAEPWVLTMPKIEAKRFYTSQWDDLWGFVLDNPGSVEDGNDGVSVLLASPTWKGELPRGVKRVIQGDTEFLGTLTRTQLLEPKDLPNVKKIQKEYKLQPLSAYLGKPAPKASPAIEWKPWKEGVETTDEFWAYVNFLLP
;
A
#
# COMPACT_ATOMS: atom_id res chain seq x y z
N MET A 1 20.27 81.47 -26.60
CA MET A 1 20.84 80.57 -25.58
C MET A 1 19.71 80.12 -24.65
N LYS A 2 19.21 78.89 -24.82
CA LYS A 2 18.21 78.27 -23.93
C LYS A 2 18.88 77.10 -23.24
N THR A 3 19.05 77.18 -21.93
CA THR A 3 19.71 76.16 -21.10
C THR A 3 18.70 75.05 -20.74
N ARG A 4 19.04 73.82 -21.13
CA ARG A 4 18.40 72.56 -20.69
C ARG A 4 19.02 72.18 -19.33
N THR A 5 18.25 72.28 -18.25
CA THR A 5 18.72 71.83 -16.92
C THR A 5 17.66 71.06 -16.11
N GLY A 6 16.59 70.57 -16.76
CA GLY A 6 15.45 69.96 -16.06
C GLY A 6 15.38 68.42 -16.04
N SER A 7 16.26 67.70 -16.75
CA SER A 7 15.98 66.28 -17.08
C SER A 7 16.91 65.24 -16.45
N ILE A 8 17.83 65.62 -15.56
CA ILE A 8 18.81 64.69 -14.96
C ILE A 8 18.44 64.34 -13.50
N PHE A 9 17.67 65.18 -12.80
CA PHE A 9 17.31 64.93 -11.40
C PHE A 9 16.10 64.02 -11.20
N LEU A 10 15.24 63.83 -12.20
CA LEU A 10 14.04 62.99 -12.08
C LEU A 10 14.32 61.50 -12.39
N SER A 11 15.34 61.21 -13.18
CA SER A 11 15.74 59.84 -13.54
C SER A 11 16.57 59.15 -12.45
N ALA A 12 17.26 59.92 -11.59
CA ALA A 12 18.03 59.35 -10.47
C ALA A 12 17.14 58.92 -9.28
N LEU A 13 16.01 59.61 -9.04
CA LEU A 13 15.09 59.25 -7.95
C LEU A 13 14.22 58.02 -8.28
N LEU A 14 13.82 57.84 -9.53
CA LEU A 14 13.02 56.68 -9.96
C LEU A 14 13.82 55.38 -10.00
N SER A 15 15.13 55.43 -10.28
CA SER A 15 16.00 54.25 -10.20
C SER A 15 16.32 53.84 -8.76
N LEU A 16 16.28 54.76 -7.79
CA LEU A 16 16.52 54.43 -6.38
C LEU A 16 15.29 53.76 -5.72
N CYS A 17 14.07 54.13 -6.12
CA CYS A 17 12.85 53.45 -5.67
C CYS A 17 12.68 52.04 -6.28
N ALA A 18 13.14 51.80 -7.52
CA ALA A 18 13.06 50.48 -8.15
C ALA A 18 14.03 49.46 -7.53
N VAL A 19 15.18 49.91 -6.99
CA VAL A 19 16.16 49.03 -6.30
C VAL A 19 15.70 48.69 -4.87
N LEU A 20 14.93 49.57 -4.22
CA LEU A 20 14.36 49.31 -2.89
C LEU A 20 13.14 48.38 -2.88
N LEU A 21 12.50 48.18 -4.03
CA LEU A 21 11.36 47.25 -4.20
C LEU A 21 11.78 45.85 -4.69
N ALA A 22 13.05 45.64 -5.03
CA ALA A 22 13.58 44.38 -5.54
C ALA A 22 14.25 43.49 -4.48
N THR A 23 14.24 43.89 -3.21
CA THR A 23 14.72 43.06 -2.09
C THR A 23 13.59 42.57 -1.21
N ASN A 24 12.49 42.10 -1.80
CA ASN A 24 11.78 40.98 -1.19
C ASN A 24 12.59 39.72 -1.46
N THR A 25 13.77 39.65 -0.84
CA THR A 25 14.34 38.35 -0.53
C THR A 25 13.27 37.66 0.29
N TRP A 26 12.64 36.64 -0.29
CA TRP A 26 12.12 35.54 0.50
C TRP A 26 13.33 35.02 1.30
N ALA A 27 13.60 35.64 2.45
CA ALA A 27 14.30 34.96 3.49
C ALA A 27 13.35 33.82 3.84
N ALA A 28 13.54 32.67 3.19
CA ALA A 28 13.06 31.43 3.76
C ALA A 28 13.66 31.42 5.16
N ASP A 29 12.82 31.62 6.18
CA ASP A 29 13.26 31.51 7.56
C ASP A 29 14.03 30.19 7.65
N LYS A 30 15.34 30.29 7.89
CA LYS A 30 16.18 29.10 7.92
C LYS A 30 15.66 28.24 9.04
N VAL A 31 15.09 27.09 8.68
CA VAL A 31 14.60 26.09 9.63
C VAL A 31 15.67 25.87 10.69
N THR A 32 15.36 26.17 11.95
CA THR A 32 16.30 25.99 13.04
C THR A 32 16.57 24.49 13.25
N PRO A 33 17.71 24.10 13.84
CA PRO A 33 17.97 22.69 14.16
C PRO A 33 16.86 22.04 15.01
N ALA A 34 16.21 22.81 15.89
CA ALA A 34 15.10 22.35 16.72
C ALA A 34 13.84 22.08 15.89
N GLU A 35 13.49 23.00 14.98
CA GLU A 35 12.37 22.83 14.05
C GLU A 35 12.63 21.69 13.07
N ALA A 36 13.84 21.58 12.51
CA ALA A 36 14.23 20.49 11.63
C ALA A 36 14.07 19.13 12.34
N ARG A 37 14.50 19.02 13.60
CA ARG A 37 14.32 17.80 14.40
C ARG A 37 12.85 17.49 14.67
N LYS A 38 12.01 18.50 14.92
CA LYS A 38 10.56 18.32 15.11
C LYS A 38 9.91 17.81 13.83
N ILE A 39 10.17 18.46 12.70
CA ILE A 39 9.64 18.08 11.38
C ILE A 39 10.08 16.65 11.02
N ALA A 40 11.37 16.33 11.19
CA ALA A 40 11.88 14.99 10.92
C ALA A 40 11.22 13.92 11.79
N ARG A 41 10.95 14.21 13.08
CA ARG A 41 10.22 13.30 13.96
C ARG A 41 8.79 13.07 13.49
N GLU A 42 8.06 14.13 13.16
CA GLU A 42 6.67 14.04 12.70
C GLU A 42 6.58 13.28 11.37
N ALA A 43 7.48 13.60 10.43
CA ALA A 43 7.58 12.90 9.16
C ALA A 43 7.98 11.42 9.32
N TYR A 44 8.84 11.08 10.29
CA TYR A 44 9.19 9.70 10.58
C TYR A 44 7.98 8.92 11.08
N ILE A 45 7.25 9.46 12.07
CA ILE A 45 6.05 8.82 12.62
C ILE A 45 4.99 8.62 11.53
N PHE A 46 4.78 9.64 10.69
CA PHE A 46 3.81 9.58 9.59
C PHE A 46 4.15 8.51 8.56
N ASN A 47 5.42 8.41 8.15
CA ASN A 47 5.84 7.47 7.10
C ASN A 47 6.21 6.08 7.62
N TYR A 48 6.27 5.88 8.93
CA TYR A 48 6.67 4.60 9.51
C TYR A 48 5.78 3.43 9.05
N PRO A 49 4.42 3.53 9.06
CA PRO A 49 3.57 2.47 8.54
C PRO A 49 3.85 2.15 7.07
N LEU A 50 4.06 3.19 6.24
CA LEU A 50 4.36 3.04 4.81
C LEU A 50 5.61 2.20 4.57
N VAL A 51 6.70 2.52 5.28
CA VAL A 51 7.98 1.79 5.15
C VAL A 51 7.86 0.35 5.68
N MET A 52 7.11 0.14 6.77
CA MET A 52 6.93 -1.20 7.34
C MET A 52 5.98 -2.09 6.54
N MET A 53 4.96 -1.51 5.91
CA MET A 53 4.12 -2.23 4.95
C MET A 53 4.90 -2.55 3.68
N TYR A 54 5.78 -1.64 3.22
CA TYR A 54 6.72 -1.96 2.15
C TYR A 54 7.63 -3.14 2.52
N ARG A 55 8.22 -3.17 3.71
CA ARG A 55 8.99 -4.32 4.21
C ARG A 55 8.18 -5.61 4.08
N THR A 56 6.94 -5.59 4.55
CA THR A 56 6.05 -6.75 4.55
C THR A 56 5.75 -7.22 3.13
N MET A 57 5.34 -6.31 2.24
CA MET A 57 5.11 -6.61 0.83
C MET A 57 6.39 -7.13 0.16
N TYR A 58 7.53 -6.51 0.41
CA TYR A 58 8.81 -6.89 -0.19
C TYR A 58 9.17 -8.34 0.18
N LEU A 59 9.12 -8.68 1.46
CA LEU A 59 9.43 -10.04 1.94
C LEU A 59 8.40 -11.08 1.48
N GLN A 60 7.15 -10.70 1.25
CA GLN A 60 6.09 -11.65 0.90
C GLN A 60 5.87 -11.79 -0.61
N ALA A 61 6.11 -10.75 -1.41
CA ALA A 61 5.73 -10.72 -2.82
C ALA A 61 6.89 -10.42 -3.78
N ILE A 62 8.07 -10.01 -3.29
CA ILE A 62 9.18 -9.58 -4.16
C ILE A 62 10.43 -10.42 -3.93
N ASP A 63 10.88 -10.58 -2.68
CA ASP A 63 12.09 -11.33 -2.37
C ASP A 63 11.86 -12.83 -2.46
N SER A 64 12.25 -13.43 -3.58
CA SER A 64 12.15 -14.88 -3.81
C SER A 64 12.99 -15.74 -2.86
N LYS A 65 13.92 -15.13 -2.10
CA LYS A 65 14.74 -15.82 -1.09
C LYS A 65 14.12 -15.76 0.30
N SER A 66 13.11 -14.91 0.51
CA SER A 66 12.39 -14.81 1.77
C SER A 66 11.62 -16.10 2.06
N ARG A 67 11.61 -16.52 3.33
CA ARG A 67 10.78 -17.66 3.78
C ARG A 67 9.29 -17.36 3.70
N SER A 68 8.92 -16.09 3.70
CA SER A 68 7.55 -15.58 3.62
C SER A 68 7.09 -15.39 2.16
N TYR A 69 7.94 -15.70 1.19
CA TYR A 69 7.62 -15.46 -0.22
C TYR A 69 6.43 -16.31 -0.70
N SER A 70 5.37 -15.65 -1.14
CA SER A 70 4.13 -16.28 -1.59
C SER A 70 4.20 -16.81 -3.03
N GLY A 71 5.26 -16.48 -3.78
CA GLY A 71 5.37 -16.75 -5.22
C GLY A 71 5.12 -15.53 -6.11
N GLY A 72 4.97 -14.34 -5.53
CA GLY A 72 4.76 -13.08 -6.26
C GLY A 72 3.33 -12.54 -6.14
N PHE A 73 3.06 -11.42 -6.82
CA PHE A 73 1.73 -10.83 -6.85
C PHE A 73 0.67 -11.81 -7.40
N GLY A 74 -0.49 -11.85 -6.76
CA GLY A 74 -1.59 -12.75 -7.07
C GLY A 74 -1.41 -14.19 -6.59
N LYS A 75 -0.31 -14.51 -5.89
CA LYS A 75 -0.07 -15.83 -5.33
C LYS A 75 -0.34 -15.85 -3.82
N TRP A 76 -1.03 -16.90 -3.41
CA TRP A 76 -1.41 -17.15 -2.02
C TRP A 76 -0.36 -18.02 -1.33
N LEU A 77 0.21 -17.52 -0.23
CA LEU A 77 0.79 -18.39 0.78
C LEU A 77 -0.32 -18.82 1.74
N ARG A 78 -0.35 -20.11 2.10
CA ARG A 78 -1.36 -20.71 2.97
C ARG A 78 -0.67 -21.41 4.12
N LEU A 79 -0.91 -20.92 5.33
CA LEU A 79 -0.29 -21.41 6.54
C LEU A 79 -1.24 -22.32 7.32
N GLY A 80 -0.65 -23.19 8.14
CA GLY A 80 -1.36 -23.99 9.12
C GLY A 80 -1.49 -23.27 10.46
N THR A 81 -1.63 -24.03 11.54
CA THR A 81 -1.53 -23.50 12.91
C THR A 81 -0.15 -22.92 13.15
N SER A 82 -0.10 -21.81 13.89
CA SER A 82 1.13 -21.13 14.24
C SER A 82 1.84 -21.76 15.44
N SER A 83 3.13 -21.49 15.52
CA SER A 83 4.03 -21.89 16.59
C SER A 83 4.91 -20.71 16.98
N PRO A 84 5.62 -20.75 18.13
CA PRO A 84 6.56 -19.69 18.51
C PRO A 84 7.71 -19.46 17.51
N LYS A 85 7.89 -20.34 16.52
CA LYS A 85 8.88 -20.21 15.45
C LYS A 85 8.39 -19.37 14.27
N ASP A 86 7.09 -19.07 14.21
CA ASP A 86 6.47 -18.32 13.13
C ASP A 86 6.47 -16.83 13.45
N THR A 87 7.27 -16.06 12.70
CA THR A 87 7.51 -14.63 12.95
C THR A 87 7.01 -13.73 11.81
N ASP A 88 6.39 -14.32 10.78
CA ASP A 88 5.87 -13.59 9.62
C ASP A 88 4.77 -12.59 9.99
N ILE A 89 3.95 -12.94 10.99
CA ILE A 89 2.87 -12.11 11.52
C ILE A 89 3.15 -11.87 13.00
N VAL A 90 3.07 -10.61 13.42
CA VAL A 90 3.27 -10.24 14.82
C VAL A 90 2.16 -10.88 15.67
N SER A 91 2.56 -11.61 16.72
CA SER A 91 1.65 -12.30 17.65
C SER A 91 0.57 -13.15 16.96
N PRO A 92 0.95 -14.23 16.25
CA PRO A 92 -0.02 -15.03 15.52
C PRO A 92 -0.92 -15.82 16.50
N ASN A 93 -2.19 -15.99 16.12
CA ASN A 93 -3.14 -16.82 16.88
C ASN A 93 -3.25 -18.23 16.27
N ASN A 94 -3.76 -19.18 17.04
CA ASN A 94 -3.95 -20.56 16.60
C ASN A 94 -5.39 -20.94 16.26
N ASP A 95 -6.33 -20.03 16.50
CA ASP A 95 -7.75 -20.23 16.23
C ASP A 95 -8.09 -20.03 14.75
N THR A 96 -7.23 -19.32 14.02
CA THR A 96 -7.44 -18.98 12.60
C THR A 96 -6.17 -19.09 11.76
N PRO A 97 -5.84 -20.28 11.21
CA PRO A 97 -4.74 -20.41 10.26
C PRO A 97 -4.80 -19.38 9.13
N TYR A 98 -3.67 -18.68 8.93
CA TYR A 98 -3.57 -17.55 8.02
C TYR A 98 -3.32 -17.95 6.57
N SER A 99 -3.78 -17.12 5.65
CA SER A 99 -3.33 -17.07 4.26
C SER A 99 -3.08 -15.62 3.89
N TYR A 100 -2.06 -15.34 3.11
CA TYR A 100 -1.78 -13.97 2.66
C TYR A 100 -1.37 -13.94 1.20
N ALA A 101 -1.63 -12.79 0.58
CA ALA A 101 -1.30 -12.48 -0.79
C ALA A 101 -1.19 -10.96 -0.95
N TRP A 102 -0.53 -10.55 -2.03
CA TRP A 102 -0.47 -9.16 -2.48
C TRP A 102 -0.92 -9.06 -3.93
N VAL A 103 -1.45 -7.92 -4.34
CA VAL A 103 -1.80 -7.62 -5.74
C VAL A 103 -1.12 -6.33 -6.20
N ASP A 104 -0.69 -6.31 -7.45
CA ASP A 104 -0.22 -5.13 -8.17
C ASP A 104 -1.36 -4.65 -9.08
N LEU A 105 -1.91 -3.47 -8.79
CA LEU A 105 -3.09 -2.91 -9.42
C LEU A 105 -2.75 -1.94 -10.56
N ARG A 106 -1.46 -1.75 -10.87
CA ARG A 106 -1.01 -0.76 -11.85
C ARG A 106 -1.48 -1.07 -13.26
N ALA A 107 -1.59 -2.34 -13.62
CA ALA A 107 -1.97 -2.77 -14.96
C ALA A 107 -3.50 -2.93 -15.08
N GLU A 108 -4.12 -3.51 -14.07
CA GLU A 108 -5.57 -3.72 -13.99
C GLU A 108 -6.02 -4.07 -12.57
N PRO A 109 -7.33 -3.91 -12.26
CA PRO A 109 -7.93 -4.48 -11.06
C PRO A 109 -7.79 -6.00 -10.96
N TRP A 110 -7.96 -6.50 -9.74
CA TRP A 110 -8.05 -7.92 -9.45
C TRP A 110 -9.41 -8.27 -8.86
N VAL A 111 -9.86 -9.51 -9.03
CA VAL A 111 -11.07 -10.04 -8.39
C VAL A 111 -10.64 -11.06 -7.33
N LEU A 112 -10.99 -10.78 -6.08
CA LEU A 112 -11.01 -11.78 -5.02
C LEU A 112 -12.33 -12.55 -5.11
N THR A 113 -12.27 -13.87 -5.07
CA THR A 113 -13.44 -14.72 -4.86
C THR A 113 -13.23 -15.62 -3.66
N MET A 114 -14.08 -15.45 -2.65
CA MET A 114 -14.17 -16.31 -1.48
C MET A 114 -15.27 -17.36 -1.68
N PRO A 115 -15.01 -18.63 -1.36
CA PRO A 115 -15.94 -19.73 -1.60
C PRO A 115 -17.11 -19.69 -0.63
N LYS A 116 -18.16 -20.43 -0.98
CA LYS A 116 -19.17 -20.88 -0.03
C LYS A 116 -18.53 -21.84 0.98
N ILE A 117 -18.79 -21.64 2.26
CA ILE A 117 -18.31 -22.49 3.36
C ILE A 117 -19.46 -22.85 4.31
N GLU A 118 -19.17 -23.57 5.39
CA GLU A 118 -20.19 -23.96 6.36
C GLU A 118 -20.80 -22.74 7.06
N ALA A 119 -22.13 -22.75 7.24
CA ALA A 119 -22.94 -21.60 7.66
C ALA A 119 -22.60 -20.98 9.04
N LYS A 120 -21.75 -21.62 9.84
CA LYS A 120 -21.33 -21.13 11.17
C LYS A 120 -19.82 -20.97 11.30
N ARG A 121 -19.06 -21.24 10.25
CA ARG A 121 -17.60 -21.12 10.28
C ARG A 121 -17.22 -19.66 10.00
N PHE A 122 -16.33 -19.11 10.82
CA PHE A 122 -15.76 -17.80 10.57
C PHE A 122 -14.66 -17.86 9.50
N TYR A 123 -14.70 -16.92 8.57
CA TYR A 123 -13.57 -16.57 7.71
C TYR A 123 -13.64 -15.10 7.32
N THR A 124 -12.49 -14.49 7.07
CA THR A 124 -12.39 -13.11 6.59
C THR A 124 -11.13 -12.94 5.76
N SER A 125 -11.19 -12.10 4.74
CA SER A 125 -10.06 -11.61 3.97
C SER A 125 -9.92 -10.12 4.25
N GLN A 126 -9.10 -9.76 5.24
CA GLN A 126 -8.79 -8.35 5.54
C GLN A 126 -7.89 -7.82 4.43
N TRP A 127 -8.25 -6.71 3.79
CA TRP A 127 -7.41 -6.05 2.77
C TRP A 127 -6.90 -4.71 3.26
N ASP A 128 -5.60 -4.50 3.09
CA ASP A 128 -4.89 -3.32 3.56
C ASP A 128 -4.12 -2.68 2.40
N ASP A 129 -3.99 -1.35 2.43
CA ASP A 129 -3.09 -0.61 1.55
C ASP A 129 -1.68 -0.45 2.16
N LEU A 130 -0.74 0.19 1.46
CA LEU A 130 0.60 0.37 2.01
C LEU A 130 0.65 1.38 3.18
N TRP A 131 -0.39 2.18 3.42
CA TRP A 131 -0.46 3.01 4.62
C TRP A 131 -0.88 2.21 5.86
N GLY A 132 -1.31 0.96 5.67
CA GLY A 132 -1.79 0.09 6.74
C GLY A 132 -3.25 0.35 7.11
N PHE A 133 -4.01 1.05 6.25
CA PHE A 133 -5.44 1.17 6.44
C PHE A 133 -6.15 -0.11 6.01
N VAL A 134 -6.98 -0.65 6.90
CA VAL A 134 -7.91 -1.72 6.57
C VAL A 134 -9.01 -1.13 5.69
N LEU A 135 -9.06 -1.55 4.43
CA LEU A 135 -10.01 -1.05 3.46
C LEU A 135 -11.35 -1.79 3.55
N ASP A 136 -11.29 -3.11 3.71
CA ASP A 136 -12.48 -3.96 3.77
C ASP A 136 -12.16 -5.36 4.33
N ASN A 137 -13.18 -6.11 4.74
CA ASN A 137 -13.09 -7.45 5.31
C ASN A 137 -14.10 -8.46 4.70
N PRO A 138 -14.05 -8.73 3.38
CA PRO A 138 -14.86 -9.77 2.75
C PRO A 138 -14.86 -11.08 3.55
N GLY A 139 -16.04 -11.65 3.81
CA GLY A 139 -16.14 -12.89 4.57
C GLY A 139 -17.42 -13.03 5.39
N SER A 140 -17.43 -13.98 6.32
CA SER A 140 -18.66 -14.48 6.95
C SER A 140 -19.44 -13.44 7.75
N VAL A 141 -18.75 -12.44 8.30
CA VAL A 141 -19.39 -11.41 9.14
C VAL A 141 -20.17 -10.40 8.29
N GLU A 142 -19.59 -9.98 7.16
CA GLU A 142 -20.19 -8.96 6.29
C GLU A 142 -21.05 -9.57 5.17
N ASP A 143 -20.60 -10.70 4.61
CA ASP A 143 -21.15 -11.30 3.41
C ASP A 143 -21.91 -12.61 3.67
N GLY A 144 -21.82 -13.16 4.88
CA GLY A 144 -22.29 -14.50 5.19
C GLY A 144 -21.40 -15.59 4.57
N ASN A 145 -21.88 -16.83 4.56
CA ASN A 145 -21.08 -18.00 4.20
C ASN A 145 -21.35 -18.55 2.80
N ASP A 146 -22.18 -17.88 1.99
CA ASP A 146 -22.49 -18.31 0.61
C ASP A 146 -21.41 -17.93 -0.41
N GLY A 147 -20.33 -17.28 0.03
CA GLY A 147 -19.25 -16.80 -0.81
C GLY A 147 -19.49 -15.38 -1.32
N VAL A 148 -18.41 -14.73 -1.75
CA VAL A 148 -18.44 -13.35 -2.25
C VAL A 148 -17.32 -13.14 -3.26
N SER A 149 -17.60 -12.35 -4.30
CA SER A 149 -16.58 -11.78 -5.18
C SER A 149 -16.53 -10.27 -5.00
N VAL A 150 -15.32 -9.71 -4.86
CA VAL A 150 -15.08 -8.25 -4.75
C VAL A 150 -13.96 -7.83 -5.70
N LEU A 151 -14.02 -6.58 -6.17
CA LEU A 151 -13.00 -6.00 -7.04
C LEU A 151 -11.97 -5.25 -6.20
N LEU A 152 -10.69 -5.53 -6.39
CA LEU A 152 -9.57 -4.78 -5.83
C LEU A 152 -9.08 -3.82 -6.91
N ALA A 153 -9.14 -2.51 -6.68
CA ALA A 153 -8.90 -1.51 -7.71
C ALA A 153 -7.90 -0.44 -7.26
N SER A 154 -7.11 0.06 -8.21
CA SER A 154 -6.15 1.14 -7.95
C SER A 154 -6.86 2.46 -7.61
N PRO A 155 -6.19 3.44 -6.97
CA PRO A 155 -6.80 4.73 -6.64
C PRO A 155 -7.35 5.48 -7.86
N THR A 156 -6.80 5.19 -9.05
CA THR A 156 -7.15 5.87 -10.30
C THR A 156 -8.18 5.12 -11.15
N TRP A 157 -8.62 3.93 -10.73
CA TRP A 157 -9.59 3.14 -11.49
C TRP A 157 -10.98 3.80 -11.50
N LYS A 158 -11.60 3.85 -12.70
CA LYS A 158 -12.92 4.46 -12.96
C LYS A 158 -13.82 3.57 -13.82
N GLY A 159 -13.56 2.27 -13.82
CA GLY A 159 -14.32 1.32 -14.62
C GLY A 159 -15.68 0.99 -14.02
N GLU A 160 -16.41 0.10 -14.69
CA GLU A 160 -17.68 -0.44 -14.19
C GLU A 160 -17.44 -1.72 -13.38
N LEU A 161 -18.29 -1.94 -12.38
CA LEU A 161 -18.27 -3.16 -11.58
C LEU A 161 -18.73 -4.37 -12.43
N PRO A 162 -17.93 -5.43 -12.56
CA PRO A 162 -18.33 -6.61 -13.32
C PRO A 162 -19.56 -7.30 -12.73
N ARG A 163 -20.37 -7.94 -13.60
CA ARG A 163 -21.49 -8.78 -13.15
C ARG A 163 -20.98 -9.89 -12.20
N GLY A 164 -21.68 -10.06 -11.08
CA GLY A 164 -21.34 -11.07 -10.07
C GLY A 164 -20.28 -10.62 -9.05
N VAL A 165 -19.73 -9.42 -9.21
CA VAL A 165 -18.85 -8.78 -8.22
C VAL A 165 -19.69 -7.83 -7.37
N LYS A 166 -19.59 -7.96 -6.04
CA LYS A 166 -20.49 -7.30 -5.09
C LYS A 166 -20.15 -5.84 -4.84
N ARG A 167 -18.85 -5.52 -4.70
CA ARG A 167 -18.35 -4.18 -4.40
C ARG A 167 -16.90 -4.01 -4.84
N VAL A 168 -16.44 -2.75 -4.81
CA VAL A 168 -15.05 -2.35 -5.06
C VAL A 168 -14.37 -2.05 -3.74
N ILE A 169 -13.16 -2.54 -3.58
CA ILE A 169 -12.22 -2.19 -2.52
C ILE A 169 -11.10 -1.40 -3.18
N GLN A 170 -10.95 -0.15 -2.74
CA GLN A 170 -10.05 0.82 -3.34
C GLN A 170 -9.40 1.61 -2.21
N GLY A 171 -8.07 1.57 -2.14
CA GLY A 171 -7.27 2.34 -1.19
C GLY A 171 -6.53 3.47 -1.88
N ASP A 172 -5.56 4.05 -1.19
CA ASP A 172 -4.75 5.17 -1.70
C ASP A 172 -3.44 4.72 -2.37
N THR A 173 -3.19 3.41 -2.47
CA THR A 173 -1.97 2.85 -3.09
C THR A 173 -2.26 1.83 -4.19
N GLU A 174 -1.31 1.67 -5.11
CA GLU A 174 -1.42 0.74 -6.25
C GLU A 174 -1.13 -0.74 -5.87
N PHE A 175 -0.77 -0.99 -4.61
CA PHE A 175 -0.54 -2.32 -4.07
C PHE A 175 -1.45 -2.54 -2.88
N LEU A 176 -2.12 -3.68 -2.83
CA LEU A 176 -2.92 -4.10 -1.69
C LEU A 176 -2.47 -5.47 -1.21
N GLY A 177 -2.46 -5.66 0.10
CA GLY A 177 -2.13 -6.91 0.77
C GLY A 177 -3.33 -7.46 1.51
N THR A 178 -3.34 -8.77 1.76
CA THR A 178 -4.36 -9.38 2.62
C THR A 178 -3.76 -10.27 3.69
N LEU A 179 -4.35 -10.21 4.88
CA LEU A 179 -4.26 -11.25 5.89
C LEU A 179 -5.62 -11.94 6.03
N THR A 180 -5.75 -13.08 5.38
CA THR A 180 -6.97 -13.89 5.35
C THR A 180 -6.94 -14.94 6.46
N ARG A 181 -8.06 -15.09 7.16
CA ARG A 181 -8.23 -15.91 8.36
C ARG A 181 -9.34 -16.92 8.13
N THR A 182 -9.10 -18.18 8.48
CA THR A 182 -10.10 -19.25 8.39
C THR A 182 -10.18 -19.93 9.74
N GLN A 183 -11.36 -19.96 10.37
CA GLN A 183 -11.52 -20.56 11.68
C GLN A 183 -11.18 -22.06 11.65
N LEU A 184 -10.36 -22.48 12.61
CA LEU A 184 -10.11 -23.88 12.96
C LEU A 184 -11.02 -24.22 14.14
N LEU A 185 -11.98 -25.12 13.94
CA LEU A 185 -12.94 -25.47 15.00
C LEU A 185 -12.30 -26.34 16.09
N GLU A 186 -11.39 -27.21 15.68
CA GLU A 186 -10.66 -28.16 16.52
C GLU A 186 -9.46 -28.71 15.74
N PRO A 187 -8.43 -29.29 16.37
CA PRO A 187 -7.23 -29.73 15.65
C PRO A 187 -7.50 -30.68 14.47
N LYS A 188 -8.51 -31.55 14.58
CA LYS A 188 -8.88 -32.51 13.51
C LYS A 188 -9.51 -31.86 12.27
N ASP A 189 -9.95 -30.61 12.38
CA ASP A 189 -10.57 -29.84 11.30
C ASP A 189 -9.55 -29.13 10.39
N LEU A 190 -8.25 -29.18 10.72
CA LEU A 190 -7.19 -28.56 9.92
C LEU A 190 -7.17 -29.00 8.44
N PRO A 191 -7.42 -30.27 8.07
CA PRO A 191 -7.53 -30.65 6.65
C PRO A 191 -8.64 -29.91 5.91
N ASN A 192 -9.76 -29.62 6.60
CA ASN A 192 -10.88 -28.88 6.03
C ASN A 192 -10.56 -27.39 5.88
N VAL A 193 -9.90 -26.79 6.87
CA VAL A 193 -9.35 -25.42 6.75
C VAL A 193 -8.45 -25.30 5.52
N LYS A 194 -7.54 -26.27 5.32
CA LYS A 194 -6.66 -26.29 4.14
C LYS A 194 -7.43 -26.45 2.83
N LYS A 195 -8.56 -27.17 2.83
CA LYS A 195 -9.44 -27.29 1.66
C LYS A 195 -10.06 -25.93 1.34
N ILE A 196 -10.67 -25.26 2.32
CA ILE A 196 -11.26 -23.94 2.16
C ILE A 196 -10.23 -22.92 1.66
N GLN A 197 -9.04 -22.88 2.28
CA GLN A 197 -7.97 -21.97 1.86
C GLN A 197 -7.55 -22.15 0.38
N LYS A 198 -7.60 -23.38 -0.15
CA LYS A 198 -7.29 -23.66 -1.57
C LYS A 198 -8.34 -23.11 -2.53
N GLU A 199 -9.55 -22.86 -2.05
CA GLU A 199 -10.65 -22.34 -2.86
C GLU A 199 -10.66 -20.81 -2.95
N TYR A 200 -9.82 -20.10 -2.18
CA TYR A 200 -9.59 -18.66 -2.36
C TYR A 200 -8.95 -18.39 -3.72
N LYS A 201 -9.59 -17.53 -4.51
CA LYS A 201 -9.10 -17.13 -5.84
C LYS A 201 -8.78 -15.65 -5.88
N LEU A 202 -7.62 -15.35 -6.45
CA LEU A 202 -7.23 -14.02 -6.90
C LEU A 202 -6.95 -14.09 -8.39
N GLN A 203 -7.64 -13.27 -9.17
CA GLN A 203 -7.53 -13.26 -10.63
C GLN A 203 -7.43 -11.81 -11.12
N PRO A 204 -6.57 -11.48 -12.10
CA PRO A 204 -6.67 -10.22 -12.82
C PRO A 204 -8.06 -10.09 -13.46
N LEU A 205 -8.57 -8.86 -13.57
CA LEU A 205 -9.91 -8.59 -14.09
C LEU A 205 -10.11 -9.14 -15.50
N SER A 206 -9.12 -9.02 -16.37
CA SER A 206 -9.10 -9.59 -17.72
C SER A 206 -9.33 -11.10 -17.70
N ALA A 207 -8.62 -11.83 -16.84
CA ALA A 207 -8.76 -13.26 -16.68
C ALA A 207 -10.14 -13.66 -16.11
N TYR A 208 -10.67 -12.88 -15.15
CA TYR A 208 -12.02 -13.09 -14.62
C TYR A 208 -13.11 -12.93 -15.70
N LEU A 209 -12.93 -11.95 -16.60
CA LEU A 209 -13.86 -11.66 -17.70
C LEU A 209 -13.64 -12.52 -18.96
N GLY A 210 -12.59 -13.35 -18.99
CA GLY A 210 -12.21 -14.09 -20.21
C GLY A 210 -11.77 -13.16 -21.36
N LYS A 211 -11.16 -12.02 -21.04
CA LYS A 211 -10.64 -11.03 -21.99
C LYS A 211 -9.11 -11.08 -22.07
N PRO A 212 -8.51 -10.60 -23.17
CA PRO A 212 -7.07 -10.41 -23.24
C PRO A 212 -6.55 -9.50 -22.11
N ALA A 213 -5.39 -9.84 -21.55
CA ALA A 213 -4.73 -9.01 -20.55
C ALA A 213 -4.31 -7.66 -21.18
N PRO A 214 -4.38 -6.55 -20.44
CA PRO A 214 -3.87 -5.27 -20.89
C PRO A 214 -2.34 -5.30 -20.95
N LYS A 215 -1.77 -4.21 -21.45
CA LYS A 215 -0.32 -4.01 -21.42
C LYS A 215 0.17 -4.02 -19.97
N ALA A 216 1.19 -4.83 -19.68
CA ALA A 216 1.82 -4.86 -18.37
C ALA A 216 2.40 -3.48 -18.01
N SER A 217 2.33 -3.13 -16.73
CA SER A 217 2.96 -1.92 -16.20
C SER A 217 4.49 -2.01 -16.28
N PRO A 218 5.19 -0.86 -16.34
CA PRO A 218 6.64 -0.82 -16.27
C PRO A 218 7.17 -1.60 -15.06
N ALA A 219 8.29 -2.30 -15.26
CA ALA A 219 8.99 -2.96 -14.17
C ALA A 219 9.43 -1.92 -13.12
N ILE A 220 9.36 -2.30 -11.84
CA ILE A 220 9.86 -1.49 -10.75
C ILE A 220 11.25 -2.00 -10.38
N GLU A 221 12.20 -1.09 -10.28
CA GLU A 221 13.50 -1.35 -9.66
C GLU A 221 13.32 -1.31 -8.14
N TRP A 222 12.87 -2.43 -7.58
CA TRP A 222 12.57 -2.54 -6.15
C TRP A 222 13.81 -2.27 -5.29
N LYS A 223 13.68 -1.39 -4.30
CA LYS A 223 14.72 -1.15 -3.31
C LYS A 223 14.83 -2.35 -2.35
N PRO A 224 15.93 -3.12 -2.34
CA PRO A 224 16.01 -4.30 -1.51
C PRO A 224 15.87 -3.96 -0.02
N TRP A 225 15.00 -4.68 0.70
CA TRP A 225 14.84 -4.48 2.13
C TRP A 225 16.11 -4.86 2.90
N LYS A 226 16.46 -4.04 3.90
CA LYS A 226 17.53 -4.30 4.86
C LYS A 226 16.94 -4.27 6.27
N GLU A 227 17.11 -5.34 7.04
CA GLU A 227 16.58 -5.39 8.41
C GLU A 227 17.23 -4.34 9.33
N GLY A 228 16.43 -3.71 10.17
CA GLY A 228 16.84 -2.66 11.11
C GLY A 228 16.97 -1.28 10.51
N VAL A 229 16.78 -1.13 9.19
CA VAL A 229 16.95 0.14 8.48
C VAL A 229 15.96 1.22 8.94
N GLU A 230 14.81 0.79 9.47
CA GLU A 230 13.80 1.65 10.08
C GLU A 230 14.31 2.43 11.29
N THR A 231 15.44 2.04 11.88
CA THR A 231 16.07 2.75 13.01
C THR A 231 17.29 3.59 12.62
N THR A 232 17.52 3.78 11.31
CA THR A 232 18.70 4.47 10.75
C THR A 232 18.32 5.58 9.77
N ASP A 233 19.27 6.44 9.40
CA ASP A 233 19.05 7.51 8.40
C ASP A 233 18.69 6.97 7.00
N GLU A 234 19.01 5.70 6.71
CA GLU A 234 18.61 5.05 5.45
C GLU A 234 17.08 4.90 5.31
N PHE A 235 16.30 5.01 6.41
CA PHE A 235 14.83 5.04 6.38
C PHE A 235 14.29 6.02 5.32
N TRP A 236 14.89 7.21 5.24
CA TRP A 236 14.46 8.25 4.30
C TRP A 236 14.64 7.86 2.83
N ALA A 237 15.60 6.97 2.52
CA ALA A 237 15.75 6.44 1.18
C ALA A 237 14.62 5.48 0.77
N TYR A 238 13.92 4.87 1.73
CA TYR A 238 12.70 4.09 1.47
C TYR A 238 11.49 5.01 1.34
N VAL A 239 11.37 6.03 2.18
CA VAL A 239 10.31 7.04 2.05
C VAL A 239 10.34 7.67 0.65
N ASN A 240 11.51 8.14 0.21
CA ASN A 240 11.67 8.75 -1.12
C ASN A 240 11.39 7.77 -2.28
N PHE A 241 11.60 6.46 -2.06
CA PHE A 241 11.28 5.46 -3.06
C PHE A 241 9.76 5.23 -3.16
N LEU A 242 9.04 5.34 -2.05
CA LEU A 242 7.60 5.07 -1.95
C LEU A 242 6.73 6.28 -2.26
N LEU A 243 7.25 7.49 -2.07
CA LEU A 243 6.58 8.76 -2.31
C LEU A 243 7.32 9.56 -3.41
N PRO A 244 7.08 9.26 -4.70
CA PRO A 244 7.59 10.07 -5.80
C PRO A 244 6.87 11.42 -5.95
#